data_AF-A0A8B7U8Q0-F1
#
_entry.id   AF-A0A8B7U8Q0-F1
#
_cell.length_a   1.000
_cell.length_b   1.000
_cell.length_c   1.000
_cell.angle_alpha   90.00
_cell.angle_beta   90.00
_cell.angle_gamma   90.00
#
_symmetry.space_group_name_H-M   'P 1'
#
loop_
_entity.id
_entity.type
_entity.pdbx_description
1 polymer ?
#
loop_
_entity_poly.entity_id
_entity_poly.type
_entity_poly.pdbx_seq_one_letter_code
_entity_poly.pdbx_strand_id
1 'polypeptide(L)'
;MEEDDDDSDYPEEMEDDDDDASYCTESSFRSHSTYSSTPGRRKPRVHRPRSPILEEKDIPPLDFPKSSEDLMVPNEHIMNVIAIYEVLRNFGTVLRLSPFRFEDFCAALVSQEQCTLMAEMHVVLLKAVLREEDTSNTTFGPADLKDSVNSTLYFIDGMTWPEVLRVYCESDQEYHHVLPYQEAEDYPYGPVENKIKVLQFLVDQFLTTNIAREELMSEGVIQYDDHCRVCHKLGDLLCCETCSAVYHLECVKPPLEEVPEDEWQCEVCVAHKVPGVTDCVAEIQKNKPYIRHEPIGYDRSRRKYWFLNRRLIM
;
A
#
# COMPACT_ATOMS: atom_id res chain seq x y z
N MET A 1 33.19 -31.58 57.46
CA MET A 1 31.82 -32.00 57.80
C MET A 1 31.09 -30.72 58.13
N GLU A 2 30.95 -29.85 57.12
CA GLU A 2 29.96 -29.88 56.01
C GLU A 2 28.76 -29.03 56.48
N GLU A 3 28.51 -27.80 55.97
CA GLU A 3 28.10 -27.39 54.58
C GLU A 3 26.78 -28.10 54.20
N ASP A 4 25.67 -27.50 53.77
CA ASP A 4 25.34 -26.33 52.92
C ASP A 4 23.90 -25.84 53.27
N ASP A 5 23.58 -24.52 53.29
CA ASP A 5 23.05 -23.65 52.21
C ASP A 5 21.78 -24.15 51.48
N ASP A 6 20.67 -23.41 51.58
CA ASP A 6 19.96 -22.86 50.42
C ASP A 6 18.96 -21.76 50.85
N ASP A 7 19.12 -20.59 50.23
CA ASP A 7 18.49 -19.30 50.50
C ASP A 7 17.30 -19.17 49.52
N SER A 8 16.07 -19.17 50.05
CA SER A 8 14.87 -19.06 49.21
C SER A 8 14.59 -17.59 48.84
N ASP A 9 15.30 -17.08 47.85
CA ASP A 9 15.02 -15.78 47.23
C ASP A 9 13.93 -15.96 46.16
N TYR A 10 12.68 -15.72 46.53
CA TYR A 10 11.58 -15.57 45.58
C TYR A 10 11.69 -14.17 44.96
N PRO A 11 11.89 -14.01 43.64
CA PRO A 11 11.66 -12.71 43.03
C PRO A 11 10.15 -12.46 42.99
N GLU A 12 9.70 -11.47 43.77
CA GLU A 12 8.39 -10.86 43.66
C GLU A 12 8.11 -10.50 42.19
N GLU A 13 6.95 -10.95 41.69
CA GLU A 13 6.39 -10.53 40.41
C GLU A 13 6.23 -8.99 40.46
N MET A 14 7.16 -8.26 39.85
CA MET A 14 6.97 -6.82 39.63
C MET A 14 5.80 -6.63 38.67
N GLU A 15 4.74 -6.02 39.20
CA GLU A 15 3.57 -5.55 38.50
C GLU A 15 3.99 -4.77 37.24
N ASP A 16 3.49 -5.21 36.08
CA ASP A 16 3.62 -4.49 34.81
C ASP A 16 2.89 -3.15 34.95
N ASP A 17 3.63 -2.07 35.18
CA ASP A 17 3.14 -0.71 34.96
C ASP A 17 2.76 -0.56 33.47
N ASP A 18 1.46 -0.42 33.22
CA ASP A 18 0.86 -0.03 31.94
C ASP A 18 1.36 1.37 31.56
N ASP A 19 2.54 1.44 30.94
CA ASP A 19 3.05 2.65 30.32
C ASP A 19 2.35 2.84 28.96
N ASP A 20 1.08 3.25 29.02
CA ASP A 20 0.28 3.77 27.91
C ASP A 20 0.82 5.14 27.47
N ALA A 21 1.98 5.13 26.82
CA ALA A 21 2.52 6.30 26.12
C ALA A 21 2.43 6.08 24.61
N SER A 22 1.20 5.91 24.12
CA SER A 22 0.85 6.22 22.74
C SER A 22 1.03 7.72 22.52
N TYR A 23 2.24 8.15 22.15
CA TYR A 23 2.44 9.46 21.55
C TYR A 23 1.72 9.48 20.20
N CYS A 24 0.43 9.78 20.26
CA CYS A 24 -0.36 10.25 19.14
C CYS A 24 0.26 11.58 18.69
N THR A 25 0.92 11.59 17.54
CA THR A 25 1.16 12.84 16.83
C THR A 25 -0.21 13.42 16.44
N GLU A 26 -0.52 14.61 16.95
CA GLU A 26 -1.72 15.41 16.65
C GLU A 26 -1.80 15.77 15.16
N SER A 27 -2.18 14.81 14.33
CA SER A 27 -2.63 15.07 12.96
C SER A 27 -3.35 13.85 12.40
N SER A 28 -4.44 13.44 13.05
CA SER A 28 -5.37 12.48 12.44
C SER A 28 -6.78 12.80 12.91
N PHE A 29 -7.50 13.48 12.01
CA PHE A 29 -8.94 13.50 11.81
C PHE A 29 -9.84 13.28 13.03
N ARG A 30 -10.54 14.36 13.41
CA ARG A 30 -11.78 14.29 14.18
C ARG A 30 -12.82 13.47 13.40
N SER A 31 -13.03 12.23 13.78
CA SER A 31 -14.23 11.49 13.42
C SER A 31 -14.80 10.84 14.66
N HIS A 32 -15.82 11.48 15.23
CA HIS A 32 -16.67 10.87 16.25
C HIS A 32 -17.35 9.63 15.64
N SER A 33 -17.00 8.45 16.15
CA SER A 33 -17.75 7.22 15.90
C SER A 33 -18.29 6.70 17.24
N THR A 34 -19.60 6.85 17.42
CA THR A 34 -20.36 6.35 18.55
C THR A 34 -20.86 4.94 18.25
N TYR A 35 -20.05 3.89 18.37
CA TYR A 35 -20.60 2.54 18.53
C TYR A 35 -19.72 1.67 19.42
N SER A 36 -20.40 1.07 20.39
CA SER A 36 -19.94 0.20 21.46
C SER A 36 -19.09 -0.99 20.99
N SER A 37 -17.82 -1.01 21.39
CA SER A 37 -16.89 -2.11 21.17
C SER A 37 -17.21 -3.30 22.08
N THR A 38 -17.38 -4.49 21.51
CA THR A 38 -17.25 -5.76 22.23
C THR A 38 -15.76 -6.11 22.37
N PRO A 39 -15.32 -6.71 23.50
CA PRO A 39 -13.91 -6.93 23.75
C PRO A 39 -13.39 -8.16 22.99
N GLY A 40 -12.69 -7.92 21.88
CA GLY A 40 -11.96 -8.94 21.14
C GLY A 40 -10.71 -9.41 21.90
N ARG A 41 -10.47 -10.73 21.88
CA ARG A 41 -9.36 -11.44 22.55
C ARG A 41 -8.00 -10.95 22.01
N ARG A 42 -7.23 -10.20 22.82
CA ARG A 42 -5.87 -9.75 22.49
C ARG A 42 -4.92 -10.95 22.35
N LYS A 43 -4.40 -11.20 21.15
CA LYS A 43 -3.33 -12.18 20.88
C LYS A 43 -1.95 -11.53 21.15
N PRO A 44 -0.93 -12.31 21.57
CA PRO A 44 0.36 -11.76 22.00
C PRO A 44 1.06 -11.06 20.84
N ARG A 45 1.42 -9.78 21.03
CA ARG A 45 2.32 -9.05 20.14
C ARG A 45 3.70 -9.72 20.21
N VAL A 46 4.39 -9.79 19.08
CA VAL A 46 5.79 -10.23 19.01
C VAL A 46 6.60 -9.45 20.05
N HIS A 47 7.43 -10.13 20.83
CA HIS A 47 8.31 -9.52 21.82
C HIS A 47 9.22 -8.52 21.10
N ARG A 48 8.85 -7.23 21.15
CA ARG A 48 9.73 -6.16 20.70
C ARG A 48 10.93 -6.15 21.65
N PRO A 49 12.18 -6.07 21.16
CA PRO A 49 13.32 -5.83 22.01
C PRO A 49 13.02 -4.58 22.87
N ARG A 50 13.04 -4.72 24.20
CA ARG A 50 12.88 -3.55 25.08
C ARG A 50 13.94 -2.52 24.68
N SER A 51 13.51 -1.27 24.56
CA SER A 51 14.43 -0.14 24.38
C SER A 51 15.56 -0.28 25.42
N PRO A 52 16.83 -0.13 25.03
CA PRO A 52 17.94 -0.25 25.98
C PRO A 52 17.72 0.69 27.17
N ILE A 53 17.95 0.18 28.38
CA ILE A 53 17.93 0.99 29.60
C ILE A 53 19.00 2.07 29.43
N LEU A 54 18.60 3.33 29.60
CA LEU A 54 19.44 4.51 29.44
C LEU A 54 20.36 4.63 30.68
N GLU A 55 21.40 3.81 30.76
CA GLU A 55 22.49 4.05 31.70
C GLU A 55 23.35 5.21 31.18
N GLU A 56 23.59 6.22 32.02
CA GLU A 56 24.54 7.32 31.78
C GLU A 56 25.99 6.81 31.79
N LYS A 57 26.33 5.94 30.85
CA LYS A 57 27.71 5.56 30.56
C LYS A 57 28.24 6.46 29.44
N ASP A 58 29.52 6.84 29.52
CA ASP A 58 30.25 7.44 28.40
C ASP A 58 30.28 6.44 27.24
N ILE A 59 29.33 6.58 26.31
CA ILE A 59 29.17 5.69 25.17
C ILE A 59 29.98 6.27 24.00
N PRO A 60 30.86 5.47 23.37
CA PRO A 60 31.56 5.89 22.16
C PRO A 60 30.56 6.30 21.07
N PRO A 61 30.81 7.39 20.33
CA PRO A 61 29.94 7.79 19.22
C PRO A 61 29.85 6.66 18.19
N LEU A 62 28.64 6.38 17.71
CA LEU A 62 28.42 5.36 16.70
C LEU A 62 28.67 5.95 15.31
N ASP A 63 29.74 5.53 14.65
CA ASP A 63 30.04 5.92 13.28
C ASP A 63 29.19 5.10 12.30
N PHE A 64 28.23 5.76 11.66
CA PHE A 64 27.39 5.11 10.64
C PHE A 64 28.14 5.00 9.33
N PRO A 65 27.94 3.89 8.58
CA PRO A 65 28.29 3.89 7.19
C PRO A 65 27.50 4.99 6.47
N LYS A 66 28.04 5.47 5.34
CA LYS A 66 27.32 6.39 4.47
C LYS A 66 26.02 5.74 4.00
N SER A 67 24.97 6.55 3.85
CA SER A 67 23.72 6.11 3.24
C SER A 67 23.97 5.56 1.84
N SER A 68 23.19 4.56 1.44
CA SER A 68 23.23 4.03 0.09
C SER A 68 22.80 5.09 -0.93
N GLU A 69 23.46 5.12 -2.09
CA GLU A 69 23.18 6.02 -3.21
C GLU A 69 22.75 5.22 -4.45
N ASP A 70 22.21 4.02 -4.26
CA ASP A 70 21.85 3.09 -5.33
C ASP A 70 20.48 3.38 -5.96
N LEU A 71 19.70 4.27 -5.36
CA LEU A 71 18.41 4.74 -5.89
C LEU A 71 18.58 6.06 -6.64
N MET A 72 17.84 6.20 -7.74
CA MET A 72 17.82 7.43 -8.55
C MET A 72 17.12 8.60 -7.83
N VAL A 73 16.28 8.30 -6.84
CA VAL A 73 15.51 9.30 -6.08
C VAL A 73 16.37 9.86 -4.92
N PRO A 74 16.37 11.19 -4.69
CA PRO A 74 17.04 11.79 -3.53
C PRO A 74 16.57 11.22 -2.18
N ASN A 75 17.51 11.08 -1.23
CA ASN A 75 17.25 10.49 0.08
C ASN A 75 16.14 11.18 0.89
N GLU A 76 15.95 12.50 0.70
CA GLU A 76 14.91 13.30 1.35
C GLU A 76 13.47 12.89 0.98
N HIS A 77 13.31 12.21 -0.15
CA HIS A 77 12.00 11.80 -0.69
C HIS A 77 11.69 10.31 -0.47
N ILE A 78 12.67 9.51 -0.03
CA ILE A 78 12.55 8.04 0.04
C ILE A 78 11.34 7.59 0.86
N MET A 79 11.09 8.22 2.02
CA MET A 79 9.97 7.81 2.88
C MET A 79 8.61 8.03 2.23
N ASN A 80 8.44 9.14 1.50
CA ASN A 80 7.19 9.43 0.79
C ASN A 80 7.02 8.47 -0.39
N VAL A 81 8.10 8.19 -1.13
CA VAL A 81 8.10 7.24 -2.25
C VAL A 81 7.78 5.82 -1.76
N ILE A 82 8.34 5.39 -0.63
CA ILE A 82 7.99 4.10 -0.03
C ILE A 82 6.52 4.07 0.38
N ALA A 83 6.00 5.12 1.02
CA ALA A 83 4.60 5.16 1.43
C ALA A 83 3.64 4.98 0.23
N ILE A 84 3.91 5.67 -0.88
CA ILE A 84 3.14 5.55 -2.13
C ILE A 84 3.27 4.13 -2.71
N TYR A 85 4.51 3.63 -2.82
CA TYR A 85 4.80 2.31 -3.38
C TYR A 85 4.11 1.19 -2.60
N GLU A 86 4.11 1.26 -1.27
CA GLU A 86 3.46 0.26 -0.42
C GLU A 86 1.95 0.19 -0.67
N VAL A 87 1.29 1.34 -0.89
CA VAL A 87 -0.14 1.34 -1.26
C VAL A 87 -0.34 0.72 -2.63
N LEU A 88 0.38 1.18 -3.65
CA LEU A 88 0.28 0.64 -5.01
C LEU A 88 0.51 -0.87 -5.07
N ARG A 89 1.45 -1.35 -4.26
CA ARG A 89 1.80 -2.76 -4.14
C ARG A 89 0.75 -3.56 -3.38
N ASN A 90 0.33 -3.10 -2.19
CA ASN A 90 -0.61 -3.84 -1.34
C ASN A 90 -2.03 -3.89 -1.94
N PHE A 91 -2.41 -2.86 -2.70
CA PHE A 91 -3.68 -2.81 -3.41
C PHE A 91 -3.54 -3.14 -4.90
N GLY A 92 -2.41 -3.75 -5.32
CA GLY A 92 -2.13 -4.02 -6.73
C GLY A 92 -3.18 -4.92 -7.38
N THR A 93 -3.76 -5.87 -6.64
CA THR A 93 -4.86 -6.73 -7.09
C THR A 93 -6.13 -5.91 -7.39
N VAL A 94 -6.54 -5.07 -6.44
CA VAL A 94 -7.69 -4.16 -6.52
C VAL A 94 -7.52 -3.14 -7.66
N LEU A 95 -6.34 -2.53 -7.73
CA LEU A 95 -5.96 -1.55 -8.76
C LEU A 95 -5.67 -2.22 -10.11
N ARG A 96 -5.61 -3.55 -10.17
CA ARG A 96 -5.23 -4.35 -11.36
C ARG A 96 -3.87 -3.95 -11.93
N LEU A 97 -2.97 -3.52 -11.06
CA LEU A 97 -1.61 -3.14 -11.39
C LEU A 97 -0.72 -4.38 -11.40
N SER A 98 0.06 -4.57 -12.45
CA SER A 98 1.06 -5.65 -12.50
C SER A 98 2.13 -5.40 -11.43
N PRO A 99 2.71 -6.42 -10.80
CA PRO A 99 3.78 -6.23 -9.83
C PRO A 99 5.05 -5.67 -10.50
N PHE A 100 5.72 -4.72 -9.84
CA PHE A 100 6.97 -4.08 -10.29
C PHE A 100 7.91 -3.90 -9.10
N ARG A 101 9.20 -3.64 -9.36
CA ARG A 101 10.18 -3.44 -8.29
C ARG A 101 10.14 -2.01 -7.75
N PHE A 102 10.58 -1.84 -6.52
CA PHE A 102 10.76 -0.52 -5.93
C PHE A 102 11.77 0.33 -6.72
N GLU A 103 12.83 -0.30 -7.23
CA GLU A 103 13.82 0.35 -8.09
C GLU A 103 13.21 0.85 -9.41
N ASP A 104 12.32 0.07 -10.02
CA ASP A 104 11.62 0.45 -11.26
C ASP A 104 10.68 1.63 -11.00
N PHE A 105 10.04 1.66 -9.83
CA PHE A 105 9.21 2.79 -9.39
C PHE A 105 10.04 4.07 -9.22
N CYS A 106 11.17 3.99 -8.52
CA CYS A 106 12.10 5.10 -8.36
C CYS A 106 12.60 5.62 -9.71
N ALA A 107 12.94 4.73 -10.64
CA ALA A 107 13.36 5.10 -11.99
C ALA A 107 12.22 5.79 -12.78
N ALA A 108 10.99 5.28 -12.66
CA ALA A 108 9.81 5.89 -13.30
C ALA A 108 9.54 7.31 -12.80
N LEU A 109 9.70 7.57 -11.51
CA LEU A 109 9.52 8.90 -10.92
C LEU A 109 10.56 9.92 -11.41
N VAL A 110 11.81 9.48 -11.59
CA VAL A 110 12.92 10.38 -12.02
C VAL A 110 12.95 10.55 -13.54
N SER A 111 12.35 9.62 -14.30
CA SER A 111 12.29 9.68 -15.76
C SER A 111 11.62 10.97 -16.25
N GLN A 112 12.26 11.63 -17.22
CA GLN A 112 11.68 12.75 -17.98
C GLN A 112 11.15 12.34 -19.35
N GLU A 113 10.95 11.04 -19.55
CA GLU A 113 10.36 10.46 -20.74
C GLU A 113 9.01 9.85 -20.44
N GLN A 114 8.21 9.61 -21.49
CA GLN A 114 6.95 8.90 -21.39
C GLN A 114 7.18 7.52 -20.74
N CYS A 115 6.71 7.35 -19.51
CA CYS A 115 6.87 6.14 -18.75
C CYS A 115 5.53 5.43 -18.62
N THR A 116 5.44 4.20 -19.15
CA THR A 116 4.21 3.40 -19.11
C THR A 116 3.80 3.10 -17.67
N LEU A 117 4.76 2.74 -16.81
CA LEU A 117 4.48 2.50 -15.40
C LEU A 117 3.90 3.76 -14.72
N MET A 118 4.45 4.94 -15.06
CA MET A 118 3.97 6.20 -14.52
C MET A 118 2.54 6.50 -14.95
N ALA A 119 2.22 6.30 -16.23
CA ALA A 119 0.88 6.47 -16.74
C ALA A 119 -0.11 5.47 -16.11
N GLU A 120 0.22 4.18 -16.08
CA GLU A 120 -0.65 3.14 -15.53
C GLU A 120 -0.99 3.39 -14.06
N MET A 121 0.00 3.75 -13.22
CA MET A 121 -0.24 4.05 -11.80
C MET A 121 -1.26 5.19 -11.61
N HIS A 122 -1.16 6.26 -12.38
CA HIS A 122 -2.13 7.36 -12.32
C HIS A 122 -3.49 6.96 -12.86
N VAL A 123 -3.53 6.29 -14.00
CA VAL A 123 -4.76 5.84 -14.64
C VAL A 123 -5.57 4.92 -13.73
N VAL A 124 -4.92 3.96 -13.06
CA VAL A 124 -5.63 3.01 -12.18
C VAL A 124 -6.13 3.67 -10.90
N LEU A 125 -5.35 4.55 -10.28
CA LEU A 125 -5.77 5.31 -9.10
C LEU A 125 -6.93 6.24 -9.44
N LEU A 126 -6.80 7.02 -10.52
CA LEU A 126 -7.84 7.96 -10.96
C LEU A 126 -9.13 7.24 -11.35
N LYS A 127 -9.04 6.10 -12.05
CA LYS A 127 -10.22 5.28 -12.36
C LYS A 127 -10.88 4.72 -11.10
N ALA A 128 -10.11 4.33 -10.08
CA ALA A 128 -10.68 3.85 -8.82
C ALA A 128 -11.43 4.97 -8.08
N VAL A 129 -10.84 6.16 -7.99
CA VAL A 129 -11.47 7.34 -7.36
C VAL A 129 -12.73 7.77 -8.10
N LEU A 130 -12.66 7.93 -9.42
CA LEU A 130 -13.82 8.34 -10.22
C LEU A 130 -14.98 7.32 -10.20
N ARG A 131 -14.67 6.02 -10.10
CA ARG A 131 -15.71 4.97 -9.93
C ARG A 131 -16.39 5.05 -8.57
N GLU A 132 -15.64 5.34 -7.52
CA GLU A 132 -16.19 5.55 -6.19
C GLU A 132 -17.16 6.73 -6.17
N GLU A 133 -16.78 7.84 -6.81
CA GLU A 133 -17.63 9.03 -6.90
C GLU A 133 -18.91 8.80 -7.70
N ASP A 134 -18.84 8.07 -8.82
CA ASP A 134 -20.04 7.70 -9.59
C ASP A 134 -20.98 6.80 -8.77
N THR A 135 -20.41 5.82 -8.05
CA THR A 135 -21.16 4.92 -7.17
C THR A 135 -21.81 5.68 -6.02
N SER A 136 -21.09 6.65 -5.46
CA SER A 136 -21.57 7.52 -4.37
C SER A 136 -22.49 8.65 -4.85
N ASN A 137 -22.66 8.83 -6.17
CA ASN A 137 -23.34 9.97 -6.80
C ASN A 137 -22.82 11.33 -6.33
N THR A 138 -21.52 11.43 -6.06
CA THR A 138 -20.83 12.67 -5.66
C THR A 138 -20.14 13.36 -6.83
N THR A 139 -20.34 12.88 -8.06
CA THR A 139 -19.79 13.49 -9.26
C THR A 139 -20.15 14.97 -9.35
N PHE A 140 -19.14 15.83 -9.50
CA PHE A 140 -19.32 17.27 -9.60
C PHE A 140 -19.88 17.66 -10.98
N GLY A 141 -21.20 17.77 -11.06
CA GLY A 141 -21.88 18.26 -12.26
C GLY A 141 -23.39 18.06 -12.21
N PRO A 142 -24.17 18.83 -12.99
CA PRO A 142 -25.59 18.57 -13.16
C PRO A 142 -25.82 17.21 -13.84
N ALA A 143 -26.92 16.54 -13.48
CA ALA A 143 -27.17 15.13 -13.84
C ALA A 143 -27.25 14.87 -15.35
N ASP A 144 -27.53 15.88 -16.15
CA ASP A 144 -27.55 15.84 -17.62
C ASP A 144 -26.16 15.72 -18.25
N LEU A 145 -25.09 16.03 -17.50
CA LEU A 145 -23.70 15.85 -17.94
C LEU A 145 -23.08 14.53 -17.47
N LYS A 146 -23.81 13.71 -16.71
CA LYS A 146 -23.31 12.45 -16.13
C LYS A 146 -22.72 11.51 -17.19
N ASP A 147 -23.37 11.38 -18.35
CA ASP A 147 -22.88 10.55 -19.46
C ASP A 147 -21.58 11.06 -20.07
N SER A 148 -21.39 12.38 -20.11
CA SER A 148 -20.16 13.02 -20.59
C SER A 148 -19.00 12.81 -19.62
N VAL A 149 -19.24 12.91 -18.31
CA VAL A 149 -18.23 12.64 -17.28
C VAL A 149 -17.85 11.16 -17.28
N ASN A 150 -18.84 10.28 -17.40
CA ASN A 150 -18.62 8.84 -17.52
C ASN A 150 -17.81 8.49 -18.77
N SER A 151 -18.00 9.19 -19.88
CA SER A 151 -17.19 8.99 -21.09
C SER A 151 -15.70 9.22 -20.80
N THR A 152 -15.35 10.24 -20.01
CA THR A 152 -13.97 10.49 -19.57
C THR A 152 -13.39 9.28 -18.83
N LEU A 153 -14.13 8.67 -17.89
CA LEU A 153 -13.70 7.46 -17.18
C LEU A 153 -13.28 6.32 -18.13
N TYR A 154 -14.06 6.10 -19.20
CA TYR A 154 -13.83 5.02 -20.15
C TYR A 154 -12.68 5.31 -21.12
N PHE A 155 -12.45 6.58 -21.46
CA PHE A 155 -11.46 6.98 -22.46
C PHE A 155 -10.12 7.46 -21.88
N ILE A 156 -9.97 7.56 -20.55
CA ILE A 156 -8.65 7.76 -19.92
C ILE A 156 -7.70 6.64 -20.37
N ASP A 157 -6.62 7.06 -21.02
CA ASP A 157 -5.54 6.24 -21.54
C ASP A 157 -4.15 6.80 -21.15
N GLY A 158 -3.09 6.16 -21.63
CA GLY A 158 -1.70 6.51 -21.29
C GLY A 158 -1.24 7.90 -21.73
N MET A 159 -2.02 8.62 -22.54
CA MET A 159 -1.67 9.96 -23.05
C MET A 159 -2.59 11.06 -22.51
N THR A 160 -3.85 10.74 -22.23
CA THR A 160 -4.89 11.70 -21.83
C THR A 160 -5.00 11.89 -20.32
N TRP A 161 -4.47 10.94 -19.53
CA TRP A 161 -4.59 10.95 -18.07
C TRP A 161 -4.06 12.22 -17.37
N PRO A 162 -2.99 12.93 -17.81
CA PRO A 162 -2.52 14.12 -17.11
C PRO A 162 -3.56 15.25 -17.16
N GLU A 163 -4.20 15.42 -18.32
CA GLU A 163 -5.22 16.44 -18.51
C GLU A 163 -6.49 16.11 -17.73
N VAL A 164 -6.89 14.83 -17.70
CA VAL A 164 -8.04 14.42 -16.89
C VAL A 164 -7.77 14.61 -15.40
N LEU A 165 -6.56 14.33 -14.94
CA LEU A 165 -6.15 14.58 -13.55
C LEU A 165 -6.19 16.07 -13.22
N ARG A 166 -5.74 16.93 -14.12
CA ARG A 166 -5.82 18.39 -13.97
C ARG A 166 -7.26 18.85 -13.82
N VAL A 167 -8.14 18.44 -14.73
CA VAL A 167 -9.57 18.76 -14.69
C VAL A 167 -10.22 18.24 -13.41
N TYR A 168 -9.85 17.04 -12.95
CA TYR A 168 -10.32 16.48 -11.69
C TYR A 168 -9.92 17.37 -10.51
N CYS A 169 -8.66 17.76 -10.40
CA CYS A 169 -8.19 18.65 -9.34
C CYS A 169 -8.77 20.06 -9.43
N GLU A 170 -9.14 20.56 -10.62
CA GLU A 170 -9.80 21.86 -10.78
C GLU A 170 -11.26 21.85 -10.33
N SER A 171 -11.91 20.68 -10.38
CA SER A 171 -13.34 20.53 -10.11
C SER A 171 -13.74 20.80 -8.66
N ASP A 172 -12.83 20.56 -7.70
CA ASP A 172 -13.04 20.80 -6.27
C ASP A 172 -11.96 21.72 -5.71
N GLN A 173 -12.39 22.75 -4.97
CA GLN A 173 -11.52 23.70 -4.28
C GLN A 173 -10.61 23.02 -3.25
N GLU A 174 -11.05 21.91 -2.64
CA GLU A 174 -10.21 21.14 -1.70
C GLU A 174 -8.96 20.57 -2.39
N TYR A 175 -9.00 20.33 -3.71
CA TYR A 175 -7.90 19.74 -4.49
C TYR A 175 -6.99 20.78 -5.15
N HIS A 176 -7.36 22.07 -5.11
CA HIS A 176 -6.60 23.15 -5.77
C HIS A 176 -5.15 23.26 -5.28
N HIS A 177 -4.85 22.80 -4.07
CA HIS A 177 -3.49 22.75 -3.54
C HIS A 177 -2.53 21.85 -4.35
N VAL A 178 -3.07 20.95 -5.17
CA VAL A 178 -2.29 20.03 -6.02
C VAL A 178 -1.95 20.64 -7.39
N LEU A 179 -2.77 21.58 -7.88
CA LEU A 179 -2.63 22.19 -9.21
C LEU A 179 -1.24 22.81 -9.47
N PRO A 180 -0.59 23.52 -8.52
CA PRO A 180 0.73 24.08 -8.74
C PRO A 180 1.80 23.04 -9.11
N TYR A 181 1.65 21.80 -8.64
CA TYR A 181 2.57 20.70 -8.97
C TYR A 181 2.36 20.16 -10.39
N GLN A 182 1.21 20.43 -11.01
CA GLN A 182 0.87 20.00 -12.37
C GLN A 182 1.23 21.06 -13.43
N GLU A 183 1.13 22.35 -13.07
CA GLU A 183 1.30 23.49 -13.99
C GLU A 183 2.76 23.89 -14.24
N ALA A 184 3.69 23.55 -13.33
CA ALA A 184 5.02 24.13 -13.33
C ALA A 184 5.91 23.76 -14.54
N GLU A 185 5.81 22.52 -15.07
CA GLU A 185 6.74 21.98 -16.09
C GLU A 185 6.10 20.93 -17.04
N ASP A 186 4.82 21.07 -17.41
CA ASP A 186 4.06 20.08 -18.19
C ASP A 186 4.10 18.68 -17.54
N TYR A 187 3.30 18.46 -16.49
CA TYR A 187 3.17 17.16 -15.85
C TYR A 187 2.85 16.05 -16.89
N PRO A 188 3.57 14.91 -16.90
CA PRO A 188 4.41 14.33 -15.85
C PRO A 188 5.93 14.55 -16.00
N TYR A 189 6.39 15.54 -16.78
CA TYR A 189 7.81 15.76 -17.10
C TYR A 189 8.55 16.70 -16.14
N GLY A 190 7.88 17.11 -15.05
CA GLY A 190 8.46 18.00 -14.04
C GLY A 190 9.42 17.32 -13.06
N PRO A 191 9.78 17.99 -11.96
CA PRO A 191 10.67 17.45 -10.94
C PRO A 191 10.03 16.28 -10.18
N VAL A 192 10.88 15.42 -9.62
CA VAL A 192 10.46 14.24 -8.84
C VAL A 192 9.53 14.61 -7.68
N GLU A 193 9.77 15.76 -7.03
CA GLU A 193 8.95 16.26 -5.93
C GLU A 193 7.49 16.45 -6.34
N ASN A 194 7.24 17.07 -7.50
CA ASN A 194 5.89 17.29 -8.00
C ASN A 194 5.17 15.95 -8.27
N LYS A 195 5.86 14.99 -8.89
CA LYS A 195 5.31 13.64 -9.16
C LYS A 195 4.95 12.92 -7.86
N ILE A 196 5.79 13.05 -6.83
CA ILE A 196 5.50 12.49 -5.50
C ILE A 196 4.25 13.15 -4.90
N LYS A 197 4.13 14.48 -4.95
CA LYS A 197 2.96 15.19 -4.38
C LYS A 197 1.64 14.80 -5.06
N VAL A 198 1.66 14.72 -6.39
CA VAL A 198 0.49 14.34 -7.18
C VAL A 198 0.09 12.88 -6.94
N LEU A 199 1.05 11.95 -6.92
CA LEU A 199 0.77 10.55 -6.58
C LEU A 199 0.32 10.37 -5.14
N GLN A 200 0.93 11.08 -4.19
CA GLN A 200 0.53 11.05 -2.80
C GLN A 200 -0.93 11.46 -2.66
N PHE A 201 -1.34 12.56 -3.31
CA PHE A 201 -2.73 12.97 -3.36
C PHE A 201 -3.66 11.86 -3.89
N LEU A 202 -3.33 11.26 -5.05
CA LEU A 202 -4.15 10.20 -5.63
C LEU A 202 -4.23 8.94 -4.76
N VAL A 203 -3.12 8.55 -4.14
CA VAL A 203 -3.07 7.45 -3.16
C VAL A 203 -3.94 7.77 -1.96
N ASP A 204 -3.86 8.98 -1.41
CA ASP A 204 -4.67 9.40 -0.27
C ASP A 204 -6.16 9.37 -0.64
N GLN A 205 -6.55 9.89 -1.81
CA GLN A 205 -7.93 9.78 -2.31
C GLN A 205 -8.37 8.32 -2.45
N PHE A 206 -7.54 7.47 -3.07
CA PHE A 206 -7.83 6.05 -3.23
C PHE A 206 -8.05 5.35 -1.88
N LEU A 207 -7.25 5.65 -0.85
CA LEU A 207 -7.41 5.04 0.47
C LEU A 207 -8.73 5.42 1.17
N THR A 208 -9.39 6.49 0.75
CA THR A 208 -10.73 6.86 1.27
C THR A 208 -11.88 6.06 0.64
N THR A 209 -11.63 5.39 -0.49
CA THR A 209 -12.65 4.65 -1.23
C THR A 209 -13.17 3.43 -0.47
N ASN A 210 -14.39 2.99 -0.81
CA ASN A 210 -14.99 1.80 -0.22
C ASN A 210 -14.21 0.55 -0.62
N ILE A 211 -13.73 0.47 -1.86
CA ILE A 211 -12.96 -0.68 -2.35
C ILE A 211 -11.64 -0.86 -1.57
N ALA A 212 -10.95 0.24 -1.22
CA ALA A 212 -9.77 0.16 -0.37
C ALA A 212 -10.15 -0.29 1.05
N ARG A 213 -11.25 0.23 1.60
CA ARG A 213 -11.73 -0.16 2.94
C ARG A 213 -12.10 -1.64 3.03
N GLU A 214 -12.79 -2.17 2.02
CA GLU A 214 -13.20 -3.56 1.95
C GLU A 214 -11.99 -4.49 1.87
N GLU A 215 -10.99 -4.16 1.06
CA GLU A 215 -9.75 -4.93 0.97
C GLU A 215 -8.96 -4.93 2.29
N LEU A 216 -8.98 -3.82 3.04
CA LEU A 216 -8.39 -3.77 4.37
C LEU A 216 -9.14 -4.61 5.41
N MET A 217 -10.45 -4.82 5.21
CA MET A 217 -11.30 -5.63 6.10
C MET A 217 -11.36 -7.11 5.71
N SER A 218 -10.92 -7.49 4.51
CA SER A 218 -11.06 -8.85 3.97
C SER A 218 -10.18 -9.89 4.68
N GLU A 219 -9.27 -9.49 5.59
CA GLU A 219 -8.30 -10.34 6.30
C GLU A 219 -7.52 -11.31 5.37
N GLY A 220 -7.35 -10.97 4.09
CA GLY A 220 -6.68 -11.81 3.10
C GLY A 220 -7.57 -12.89 2.45
N VAL A 221 -8.89 -12.82 2.62
CA VAL A 221 -9.85 -13.65 1.90
C VAL A 221 -10.10 -13.06 0.51
N ILE A 222 -9.76 -13.81 -0.53
CA ILE A 222 -10.04 -13.42 -1.92
C ILE A 222 -11.55 -13.50 -2.17
N GLN A 223 -12.15 -12.37 -2.51
CA GLN A 223 -13.50 -12.34 -3.06
C GLN A 223 -13.43 -12.55 -4.58
N TYR A 224 -14.17 -13.55 -5.08
CA TYR A 224 -14.16 -13.91 -6.49
C TYR A 224 -15.18 -13.07 -7.29
N ASP A 225 -14.81 -12.74 -8.53
CA ASP A 225 -15.72 -12.09 -9.48
C ASP A 225 -16.87 -13.06 -9.84
N ASP A 226 -18.08 -12.55 -10.09
CA ASP A 226 -19.21 -13.39 -10.50
C ASP A 226 -19.23 -13.73 -12.00
N HIS A 227 -18.44 -13.01 -12.80
CA HIS A 227 -18.46 -13.09 -14.26
C HIS A 227 -17.12 -13.58 -14.80
N CYS A 228 -17.17 -14.45 -15.82
CA CYS A 228 -15.96 -14.89 -16.50
C CYS A 228 -15.14 -13.70 -17.02
N ARG A 229 -13.84 -13.68 -16.71
CA ARG A 229 -12.93 -12.60 -17.08
C ARG A 229 -12.80 -12.39 -18.59
N VAL A 230 -13.04 -13.42 -19.39
CA VAL A 230 -12.88 -13.41 -20.85
C VAL A 230 -14.17 -13.08 -21.59
N CYS A 231 -15.28 -13.72 -21.22
CA CYS A 231 -16.54 -13.60 -21.95
C CYS A 231 -17.60 -12.73 -21.24
N HIS A 232 -17.33 -12.30 -20.00
CA HIS A 232 -18.22 -11.48 -19.16
C HIS A 232 -19.61 -12.09 -18.90
N LYS A 233 -19.73 -13.41 -19.00
CA LYS A 233 -20.97 -14.15 -18.72
C LYS A 233 -20.87 -14.89 -17.38
N LEU A 234 -22.02 -15.07 -16.74
CA LEU A 234 -22.22 -15.95 -15.59
C LEU A 234 -22.23 -17.42 -16.05
N GLY A 235 -21.96 -18.34 -15.13
CA GLY A 235 -21.98 -19.79 -15.40
C GLY A 235 -21.17 -20.59 -14.39
N ASP A 236 -20.69 -21.77 -14.83
CA ASP A 236 -19.76 -22.60 -14.06
C ASP A 236 -18.33 -22.06 -14.24
N LEU A 237 -17.78 -21.49 -13.18
CA LEU A 237 -16.54 -20.71 -13.25
C LEU A 237 -15.46 -21.34 -12.37
N LEU A 238 -14.27 -21.48 -12.94
CA LEU A 238 -13.03 -21.87 -12.28
C LEU A 238 -12.39 -20.65 -11.61
N CYS A 239 -12.10 -20.77 -10.32
CA CYS A 239 -11.47 -19.72 -9.52
C CYS A 239 -9.95 -19.80 -9.58
N CYS A 240 -9.28 -18.64 -9.76
CA CYS A 240 -7.85 -18.54 -9.60
C CYS A 240 -7.47 -18.53 -8.10
N GLU A 241 -6.34 -19.11 -7.72
CA GLU A 241 -5.93 -19.09 -6.31
C GLU A 241 -5.32 -17.78 -5.84
N THR A 242 -4.76 -17.00 -6.75
CA THR A 242 -3.94 -15.83 -6.42
C THR A 242 -4.58 -14.50 -6.80
N CYS A 243 -5.81 -14.50 -7.33
CA CYS A 243 -6.57 -13.30 -7.64
C CYS A 243 -8.08 -13.57 -7.66
N SER A 244 -8.90 -12.51 -7.73
CA SER A 244 -10.37 -12.61 -7.79
C SER A 244 -10.91 -13.16 -9.11
N ALA A 245 -10.06 -13.33 -10.13
CA ALA A 245 -10.53 -13.64 -11.48
C ALA A 245 -11.05 -15.07 -11.59
N VAL A 246 -12.19 -15.21 -12.26
CA VAL A 246 -12.83 -16.50 -12.55
C VAL A 246 -13.00 -16.71 -14.05
N TYR A 247 -13.00 -17.97 -14.50
CA TYR A 247 -12.96 -18.34 -15.91
C TYR A 247 -13.83 -19.55 -16.20
N HIS A 248 -14.54 -19.59 -17.32
CA HIS A 248 -15.03 -20.88 -17.84
C HIS A 248 -13.85 -21.74 -18.30
N LEU A 249 -13.95 -23.07 -18.20
CA LEU A 249 -12.90 -23.99 -18.64
C LEU A 249 -12.50 -23.77 -20.11
N GLU A 250 -13.49 -23.50 -20.97
CA GLU A 250 -13.28 -23.17 -22.40
C GLU A 250 -12.62 -21.80 -22.63
N CYS A 251 -12.74 -20.88 -21.67
CA CYS A 251 -12.19 -19.53 -21.75
C CYS A 251 -10.74 -19.43 -21.26
N VAL A 252 -10.24 -20.46 -20.58
CA VAL A 252 -8.82 -20.55 -20.16
C VAL A 252 -7.93 -20.82 -21.39
N LYS A 253 -6.66 -20.42 -21.32
CA LYS A 253 -5.65 -20.76 -22.33
C LYS A 253 -4.53 -21.61 -21.71
N PRO A 254 -4.30 -22.83 -22.18
CA PRO A 254 -5.15 -23.60 -23.11
C PRO A 254 -6.52 -23.95 -22.50
N PRO A 255 -7.57 -24.19 -23.31
CA PRO A 255 -8.87 -24.61 -22.80
C PRO A 255 -8.78 -25.91 -22.01
N LEU A 256 -9.47 -25.98 -20.87
CA LEU A 256 -9.50 -27.16 -20.02
C LEU A 256 -10.75 -27.99 -20.33
N GLU A 257 -10.62 -29.32 -20.29
CA GLU A 257 -11.75 -30.25 -20.48
C GLU A 257 -12.44 -30.57 -19.14
N GLU A 258 -11.68 -30.62 -18.06
CA GLU A 258 -12.15 -30.93 -16.70
C GLU A 258 -11.54 -29.96 -15.68
N VAL A 259 -12.17 -29.86 -14.50
CA VAL A 259 -11.66 -29.04 -13.39
C VAL A 259 -10.35 -29.66 -12.88
N PRO A 260 -9.24 -28.91 -12.78
CA PRO A 260 -7.98 -29.44 -12.26
C PRO A 260 -8.13 -29.99 -10.84
N GLU A 261 -7.47 -31.12 -10.56
CA GLU A 261 -7.41 -31.70 -9.20
C GLU A 261 -6.44 -30.91 -8.29
N ASP A 262 -5.44 -30.28 -8.89
CA ASP A 262 -4.41 -29.49 -8.22
C ASP A 262 -4.71 -27.98 -8.24
N GLU A 263 -3.92 -27.25 -7.46
CA GLU A 263 -3.89 -25.79 -7.39
C GLU A 263 -3.78 -25.12 -8.78
N TRP A 264 -4.78 -24.32 -9.17
CA TRP A 264 -4.83 -23.68 -10.49
C TRP A 264 -4.67 -22.15 -10.43
N GLN A 265 -3.84 -21.63 -11.34
CA GLN A 265 -3.60 -20.20 -11.48
C GLN A 265 -3.84 -19.74 -12.91
N CYS A 266 -4.48 -18.58 -13.07
CA CYS A 266 -4.80 -18.04 -14.38
C CYS A 266 -3.56 -17.57 -15.15
N GLU A 267 -3.68 -17.44 -16.48
CA GLU A 267 -2.57 -17.02 -17.37
C GLU A 267 -1.93 -15.70 -16.94
N VAL A 268 -2.73 -14.79 -16.36
CA VAL A 268 -2.28 -13.49 -15.86
C VAL A 268 -1.43 -13.64 -14.61
N CYS A 269 -1.88 -14.43 -13.62
CA CYS A 269 -1.12 -14.67 -12.40
C CYS A 269 0.19 -15.41 -12.66
N VAL A 270 0.17 -16.38 -13.59
CA VAL A 270 1.40 -17.06 -14.03
C VAL A 270 2.35 -16.08 -14.72
N ALA A 271 1.85 -15.22 -15.62
CA ALA A 271 2.66 -14.19 -16.27
C ALA A 271 3.24 -13.17 -15.27
N HIS A 272 2.53 -12.89 -14.18
CA HIS A 272 2.97 -11.98 -13.13
C HIS A 272 4.03 -12.57 -12.18
N LYS A 273 4.35 -13.87 -12.28
CA LYS A 273 5.49 -14.50 -11.55
C LYS A 273 6.83 -14.10 -12.17
N VAL A 274 7.13 -12.80 -12.19
CA VAL A 274 8.35 -12.25 -12.80
C VAL A 274 9.56 -12.50 -11.89
N PRO A 275 10.63 -13.14 -12.38
CA PRO A 275 11.83 -13.39 -11.57
C PRO A 275 12.41 -12.11 -10.94
N GLY A 276 12.65 -12.16 -9.63
CA GLY A 276 13.20 -11.06 -8.85
C GLY A 276 12.21 -9.96 -8.47
N VAL A 277 10.97 -10.00 -8.98
CA VAL A 277 9.84 -9.25 -8.43
C VAL A 277 9.16 -10.15 -7.41
N THR A 278 9.73 -10.17 -6.21
CA THR A 278 9.21 -10.98 -5.10
C THR A 278 8.67 -10.05 -4.04
N ASP A 279 7.52 -10.40 -3.48
CA ASP A 279 6.97 -9.70 -2.33
C ASP A 279 8.01 -9.61 -1.22
N CYS A 280 8.39 -8.39 -0.86
CA CYS A 280 9.26 -8.10 0.30
C CYS A 280 8.46 -8.22 1.59
N VAL A 281 7.64 -9.26 1.67
CA VAL A 281 6.67 -9.56 2.71
C VAL A 281 7.32 -10.60 3.59
N ALA A 282 7.58 -10.25 4.85
CA ALA A 282 8.01 -11.22 5.84
C ALA A 282 6.99 -12.37 5.91
N GLU A 283 7.41 -13.59 6.23
CA GLU A 283 6.51 -14.77 6.34
C GLU A 283 5.25 -14.50 7.16
N ILE A 284 5.35 -13.63 8.18
CA ILE A 284 4.26 -13.21 9.07
C ILE A 284 3.24 -12.28 8.41
N GLN A 285 3.66 -11.56 7.36
CA GLN A 285 2.84 -10.64 6.56
C GLN A 285 2.11 -11.37 5.42
N LYS A 286 2.47 -12.63 5.09
CA LYS A 286 1.75 -13.44 4.07
C LYS A 286 0.30 -13.75 4.48
N ASN A 287 0.03 -13.82 5.79
CA ASN A 287 -1.27 -14.20 6.32
C ASN A 287 -2.09 -13.02 6.82
N LYS A 288 -1.56 -11.78 6.76
CA LYS A 288 -2.25 -10.55 7.20
C LYS A 288 -1.69 -9.33 6.46
N PRO A 289 -2.54 -8.48 5.83
CA PRO A 289 -2.09 -7.20 5.34
C PRO A 289 -1.72 -6.30 6.54
N TYR A 290 -0.43 -6.12 6.79
CA TYR A 290 0.04 -5.11 7.74
C TYR A 290 -0.07 -3.74 7.08
N ILE A 291 -1.12 -3.01 7.42
CA ILE A 291 -1.40 -1.65 6.93
C ILE A 291 -0.33 -0.65 7.42
N ARG A 292 0.44 -1.01 8.45
CA ARG A 292 1.45 -0.14 9.05
C ARG A 292 2.75 -0.91 9.29
N HIS A 293 3.84 -0.40 8.72
CA HIS A 293 5.18 -0.84 9.05
C HIS A 293 5.55 -0.43 10.47
N GLU A 294 5.89 -1.40 11.30
CA GLU A 294 6.43 -1.14 12.62
C GLU A 294 7.96 -0.94 12.54
N PRO A 295 8.52 -0.03 13.36
CA PRO A 295 9.97 0.04 13.48
C PRO A 295 10.52 -1.29 14.00
N ILE A 296 11.68 -1.69 13.48
CA ILE A 296 12.49 -2.80 14.01
C ILE A 296 12.86 -2.51 15.47
N GLY A 297 13.18 -1.26 15.76
CA GLY A 297 13.55 -0.82 17.10
C GLY A 297 14.10 0.59 17.14
N TYR A 298 14.66 0.93 18.29
CA TYR A 298 15.31 2.20 18.55
C TYR A 298 16.75 1.95 18.98
N ASP A 299 17.67 2.83 18.61
CA ASP A 299 19.01 2.81 19.20
C ASP A 299 19.02 3.52 20.58
N ARG A 300 20.19 3.52 21.21
CA ARG A 300 20.44 4.21 22.49
C ARG A 300 20.31 5.74 22.39
N SER A 301 20.37 6.28 21.18
CA SER A 301 20.17 7.70 20.87
C SER A 301 18.72 8.03 20.48
N ARG A 302 17.78 7.08 20.66
CA ARG A 302 16.35 7.19 20.31
C ARG A 302 16.04 7.38 18.82
N ARG A 303 16.99 7.10 17.93
CA ARG A 303 16.73 7.00 16.49
C ARG A 303 15.98 5.72 16.21
N LYS A 304 15.03 5.80 15.29
CA LYS A 304 14.07 4.75 14.98
C LYS A 304 14.50 4.07 13.70
N TYR A 305 14.42 2.74 13.64
CA TYR A 305 14.89 1.97 12.48
C TYR A 305 13.73 1.19 11.86
N TRP A 306 13.68 1.17 10.53
CA TRP A 306 12.72 0.39 9.75
C TRP A 306 13.44 -0.49 8.73
N PHE A 307 12.83 -1.63 8.40
CA PHE A 307 13.25 -2.48 7.29
C PHE A 307 12.17 -2.45 6.22
N LEU A 308 12.37 -1.62 5.19
CA LEU A 308 11.38 -1.36 4.14
C LEU A 308 12.02 -1.65 2.78
N ASN A 309 11.33 -2.36 1.89
CA ASN A 309 11.82 -2.65 0.54
C ASN A 309 13.28 -3.14 0.49
N ARG A 310 13.61 -4.08 1.39
CA ARG A 310 14.96 -4.68 1.57
C ARG A 310 16.06 -3.73 2.03
N ARG A 311 15.69 -2.60 2.62
CA ARG A 311 16.61 -1.52 3.03
C ARG A 311 16.39 -1.18 4.50
N LEU A 312 17.48 -0.83 5.19
CA LEU A 312 17.42 -0.26 6.53
C LEU A 312 17.30 1.26 6.41
N ILE A 313 16.29 1.82 7.05
CA ILE A 313 16.00 3.26 7.06
C ILE A 313 15.98 3.73 8.51
N MET A 314 16.54 4.91 8.77
CA MET A 314 16.73 5.52 10.10
C MET A 314 16.10 6.91 10.15
#